data_AF-A0A427B426-F1
#
_entry.id   AF-A0A427B426-F1
#
_cell.length_a   1.000
_cell.length_b   1.000
_cell.length_c   1.000
_cell.angle_alpha   90.00
_cell.angle_beta   90.00
_cell.angle_gamma   90.00
#
_symmetry.space_group_name_H-M   'P 1'
#
loop_
_entity.id
_entity.type
_entity.pdbx_description
1 polymer ?
#
loop_
_entity_poly.entity_id
_entity_poly.type
_entity_poly.pdbx_seq_one_letter_code
_entity_poly.pdbx_strand_id
1 'polypeptide(L)'
;MMSPFFTQRTRSKFVFARPSNTAETLSKLAASVNIVFCLHLTPPLFGCPDAQSIHLIRYIAPEQVPVRYGGLSKENDPDFTSSDAVTEIAVKPSTRQAIVIQKLHAFRNVMLPLQKCLLVWELRVLGWEVTYGAEFVPRSEDGYTVIVQKERKLVAADEPVLKGSFKIGEAGKIVLTVHNTASKRKKLLYRYKIKNSAEST
;
A
#
# COMPACT_ATOMS: atom_id res chain seq x y z
N MET A 1 -32.38 59.01 -9.00
CA MET A 1 -32.08 58.42 -10.33
C MET A 1 -31.62 56.99 -10.09
N MET A 2 -32.38 56.01 -10.59
CA MET A 2 -32.25 54.58 -10.28
C MET A 2 -31.44 53.83 -11.34
N SER A 3 -30.38 53.12 -10.89
CA SER A 3 -29.75 51.92 -11.50
C SER A 3 -29.09 52.05 -12.89
N PRO A 4 -28.45 51.01 -13.48
CA PRO A 4 -27.86 49.77 -12.93
C PRO A 4 -26.44 49.49 -13.48
N PHE A 5 -25.55 48.83 -12.73
CA PHE A 5 -24.48 48.05 -13.36
C PHE A 5 -24.35 46.70 -12.66
N PHE A 6 -25.04 45.73 -13.26
CA PHE A 6 -24.91 44.30 -13.04
C PHE A 6 -23.57 43.85 -13.65
N THR A 7 -22.59 43.46 -12.84
CA THR A 7 -21.39 42.78 -13.34
C THR A 7 -21.58 41.26 -13.27
N GLN A 8 -21.90 40.74 -14.46
CA GLN A 8 -21.61 39.42 -15.01
C GLN A 8 -21.19 38.31 -14.02
N ARG A 9 -22.16 37.44 -13.72
CA ARG A 9 -22.00 36.10 -13.17
C ARG A 9 -20.91 35.33 -13.93
N THR A 10 -19.74 35.14 -13.33
CA THR A 10 -18.68 34.28 -13.85
C THR A 10 -19.23 32.87 -13.95
N ARG A 11 -19.41 32.39 -15.18
CA ARG A 11 -19.71 30.98 -15.44
C ARG A 11 -18.53 30.16 -14.94
N SER A 12 -18.67 29.61 -13.75
CA SER A 12 -17.93 28.42 -13.32
C SER A 12 -18.05 27.39 -14.45
N LYS A 13 -16.93 27.11 -15.11
CA LYS A 13 -16.82 25.99 -16.05
C LYS A 13 -16.92 24.72 -15.21
N PHE A 14 -18.14 24.31 -14.89
CA PHE A 14 -18.40 22.96 -14.40
C PHE A 14 -18.05 22.00 -15.54
N VAL A 15 -16.83 21.47 -15.48
CA VAL A 15 -16.43 20.32 -16.28
C VAL A 15 -17.22 19.15 -15.73
N PHE A 16 -18.30 18.79 -16.42
CA PHE A 16 -19.09 17.62 -16.09
C PHE A 16 -18.30 16.38 -16.50
N ALA A 17 -17.52 15.84 -15.56
CA ALA A 17 -16.78 14.61 -15.77
C ALA A 17 -17.79 13.46 -16.01
N ARG A 18 -17.48 12.62 -17.00
CA ARG A 18 -18.30 11.47 -17.40
C ARG A 18 -18.60 10.55 -16.19
N PRO A 19 -19.77 9.88 -16.14
CA PRO A 19 -20.26 9.17 -14.94
C PRO A 19 -19.37 8.04 -14.41
N SER A 20 -18.44 7.52 -15.21
CA SER A 20 -17.68 6.29 -14.90
C SER A 20 -16.63 6.44 -13.79
N ASN A 21 -16.19 7.66 -13.45
CA ASN A 21 -15.12 7.88 -12.45
C ASN A 21 -15.56 8.79 -11.29
N THR A 22 -16.85 9.11 -11.19
CA THR A 22 -17.38 10.06 -10.21
C THR A 22 -17.09 9.67 -8.75
N ALA A 23 -17.22 8.39 -8.40
CA ALA A 23 -16.91 7.88 -7.07
C ALA A 23 -15.41 8.03 -6.71
N GLU A 24 -14.51 7.73 -7.65
CA GLU A 24 -13.08 7.90 -7.43
C GLU A 24 -12.70 9.38 -7.32
N THR A 25 -13.23 10.24 -8.20
CA THR A 25 -12.94 11.68 -8.17
C THR A 25 -13.51 12.33 -6.91
N LEU A 26 -14.71 11.93 -6.46
CA LEU A 26 -15.29 12.39 -5.19
C LEU A 26 -14.50 11.88 -4.00
N SER A 27 -14.01 10.63 -4.03
CA SER A 27 -13.13 10.10 -2.97
C SER A 27 -11.79 10.83 -2.95
N LYS A 28 -11.19 11.11 -4.11
CA LYS A 28 -9.95 11.87 -4.25
C LYS A 28 -10.13 13.33 -3.81
N LEU A 29 -11.27 13.96 -4.12
CA LEU A 29 -11.59 15.32 -3.69
C LEU A 29 -11.92 15.39 -2.19
N ALA A 30 -12.70 14.44 -1.66
CA ALA A 30 -12.96 14.34 -0.22
C ALA A 30 -11.68 14.05 0.56
N ALA A 31 -10.79 13.19 0.04
CA ALA A 31 -9.46 12.97 0.58
C ALA A 31 -8.63 14.25 0.52
N SER A 32 -8.64 14.98 -0.60
CA SER A 32 -7.92 16.24 -0.75
C SER A 32 -8.44 17.30 0.22
N VAL A 33 -9.76 17.43 0.40
CA VAL A 33 -10.38 18.35 1.35
C VAL A 33 -10.05 17.95 2.80
N ASN A 34 -10.13 16.68 3.16
CA ASN A 34 -9.78 16.19 4.50
C ASN A 34 -8.28 16.28 4.80
N ILE A 35 -7.42 16.05 3.80
CA ILE A 35 -5.97 16.25 3.89
C ILE A 35 -5.66 17.72 4.09
N VAL A 36 -6.26 18.61 3.28
CA VAL A 36 -6.08 20.07 3.40
C VAL A 36 -6.59 20.57 4.75
N PHE A 37 -7.73 20.07 5.23
CA PHE A 37 -8.29 20.38 6.54
C PHE A 37 -7.39 19.89 7.70
N CYS A 38 -6.85 18.67 7.62
CA CYS A 38 -5.86 18.18 8.59
C CYS A 38 -4.56 19.00 8.59
N LEU A 39 -4.09 19.44 7.41
CA LEU A 39 -2.88 20.25 7.28
C LEU A 39 -3.06 21.69 7.82
N HIS A 40 -4.28 22.25 7.74
CA HIS A 40 -4.57 23.61 8.18
C HIS A 40 -4.96 23.73 9.67
N LEU A 41 -5.25 22.63 10.37
CA LEU A 41 -5.73 22.66 11.77
C LEU A 41 -4.74 22.15 12.83
N THR A 42 -3.52 21.77 12.48
CA THR A 42 -2.48 21.42 13.48
C THR A 42 -1.43 22.52 13.58
N PRO A 43 -1.29 23.22 14.74
CA PRO A 43 -0.17 24.12 14.97
C PRO A 43 1.18 23.38 14.95
N PRO A 44 2.31 24.08 14.67
CA PRO A 44 3.61 23.48 14.40
C PRO A 44 4.29 23.04 15.71
N LEU A 45 3.84 21.95 16.33
CA LEU A 45 4.48 21.41 17.54
C LEU A 45 4.84 19.93 17.46
N PHE A 46 4.54 19.24 16.36
CA PHE A 46 4.94 17.85 16.19
C PHE A 46 5.93 17.70 15.03
N GLY A 47 7.22 17.87 15.34
CA GLY A 47 8.34 17.56 14.46
C GLY A 47 8.54 16.07 14.19
N CYS A 48 7.47 15.28 14.12
CA CYS A 48 7.54 13.85 13.85
C CYS A 48 6.46 13.46 12.81
N PRO A 49 6.83 13.24 11.54
CA PRO A 49 5.86 12.93 10.46
C PRO A 49 5.04 11.67 10.72
N ASP A 50 5.49 10.79 11.61
CA ASP A 50 4.81 9.54 11.96
C ASP A 50 3.55 9.74 12.83
N ALA A 51 3.44 10.86 13.58
CA ALA A 51 2.29 11.12 14.45
C ALA A 51 1.05 11.60 13.68
N GLN A 52 1.23 12.42 12.64
CA GLN A 52 0.13 12.87 11.76
C GLN A 52 -0.36 11.73 10.84
N SER A 53 0.53 10.80 10.49
CA SER A 53 0.29 9.69 9.57
C SER A 53 -0.78 8.69 10.03
N ILE A 54 -0.92 8.45 11.34
CA ILE A 54 -1.86 7.46 11.89
C ILE A 54 -3.31 7.96 11.90
N HIS A 55 -3.54 9.28 11.93
CA HIS A 55 -4.89 9.83 12.01
C HIS A 55 -5.63 9.75 10.67
N LEU A 56 -4.94 10.02 9.57
CA LEU A 56 -5.56 10.11 8.24
C LEU A 56 -6.07 8.75 7.74
N ILE A 57 -5.26 7.69 7.93
CA ILE A 57 -5.60 6.31 7.59
C ILE A 57 -6.73 5.70 8.43
N ARG A 58 -7.27 6.43 9.42
CA ARG A 58 -8.48 6.00 10.14
C ARG A 58 -9.75 6.33 9.37
N TYR A 59 -9.71 7.37 8.52
CA TYR A 59 -10.87 7.88 7.80
C TYR A 59 -10.78 7.64 6.30
N ILE A 60 -9.57 7.47 5.78
CA ILE A 60 -9.28 7.28 4.35
C ILE A 60 -8.57 5.95 4.18
N ALA A 61 -8.95 5.21 3.13
CA ALA A 61 -8.30 3.97 2.79
C ALA A 61 -6.80 4.20 2.50
N PRO A 62 -5.89 3.38 3.04
CA PRO A 62 -4.45 3.61 2.94
C PRO A 62 -3.91 3.62 1.50
N GLU A 63 -4.57 2.95 0.55
CA GLU A 63 -4.27 3.01 -0.89
C GLU A 63 -4.52 4.37 -1.55
N GLN A 64 -5.39 5.20 -0.95
CA GLN A 64 -5.68 6.56 -1.40
C GLN A 64 -4.82 7.61 -0.70
N VAL A 65 -4.20 7.26 0.44
CA VAL A 65 -3.36 8.17 1.21
C VAL A 65 -1.93 8.17 0.63
N PRO A 66 -1.35 9.35 0.30
CA PRO A 66 0.03 9.44 -0.16
C PRO A 66 1.05 8.86 0.83
N VAL A 67 2.15 8.32 0.31
CA VAL A 67 3.25 7.77 1.13
C VAL A 67 3.82 8.80 2.12
N ARG A 68 3.91 10.07 1.75
CA ARG A 68 4.34 11.14 2.66
C ARG A 68 3.44 11.32 3.91
N TYR A 69 2.21 10.79 3.89
CA TYR A 69 1.22 10.94 4.97
C TYR A 69 0.80 9.60 5.61
N GLY A 70 1.62 8.56 5.48
CA GLY A 70 1.34 7.27 6.14
C GLY A 70 0.65 6.21 5.28
N GLY A 71 0.22 6.52 4.06
CA GLY A 71 -0.43 5.56 3.17
C GLY A 71 0.50 4.85 2.19
N LEU A 72 -0.09 4.29 1.13
CA LEU A 72 0.59 3.55 0.06
C LEU A 72 0.36 4.14 -1.34
N SER A 73 -0.35 5.27 -1.44
CA SER A 73 -0.57 5.93 -2.72
C SER A 73 0.71 6.58 -3.25
N LYS A 74 1.08 6.23 -4.48
CA LYS A 74 2.21 6.78 -5.23
C LYS A 74 1.71 7.23 -6.59
N GLU A 75 2.22 8.37 -7.06
CA GLU A 75 1.96 8.84 -8.41
C GLU A 75 2.79 7.99 -9.39
N ASN A 76 2.16 7.50 -10.46
CA ASN A 76 2.79 6.69 -11.52
C ASN A 76 3.40 5.35 -11.06
N ASP A 77 2.73 4.62 -10.18
CA ASP A 77 3.18 3.28 -9.77
C ASP A 77 2.78 2.21 -10.81
N PRO A 78 3.74 1.48 -11.40
CA PRO A 78 3.47 0.47 -12.45
C PRO A 78 2.91 -0.85 -11.88
N ASP A 79 3.02 -1.07 -10.57
CA ASP A 79 2.60 -2.32 -9.94
C ASP A 79 1.23 -2.17 -9.27
N PHE A 80 0.95 -1.00 -8.68
CA PHE A 80 -0.25 -0.79 -7.87
C PHE A 80 -0.95 0.53 -8.15
N THR A 81 -2.27 0.54 -8.09
CA THR A 81 -3.14 1.71 -8.29
C THR A 81 -3.98 1.98 -7.04
N SER A 82 -4.77 3.06 -7.06
CA SER A 82 -5.71 3.37 -5.96
C SER A 82 -6.90 2.41 -5.87
N SER A 83 -7.06 1.51 -6.84
CA SER A 83 -8.11 0.48 -6.86
C SER A 83 -7.68 -0.81 -6.16
N ASP A 84 -6.39 -0.95 -5.84
CA ASP A 84 -5.86 -2.13 -5.16
C ASP A 84 -5.98 -1.98 -3.65
N ALA A 85 -6.91 -2.75 -3.08
CA ALA A 85 -7.16 -2.76 -1.65
C ALA A 85 -5.90 -3.13 -0.85
N VAL A 86 -5.67 -2.37 0.21
CA VAL A 86 -4.57 -2.58 1.14
C VAL A 86 -5.10 -3.27 2.39
N THR A 87 -4.36 -4.27 2.85
CA THR A 87 -4.67 -4.96 4.10
C THR A 87 -3.94 -4.31 5.26
N GLU A 88 -4.68 -4.00 6.33
CA GLU A 88 -4.12 -3.47 7.56
C GLU A 88 -4.02 -4.57 8.62
N ILE A 89 -2.85 -4.72 9.21
CA ILE A 89 -2.61 -5.60 10.35
C ILE A 89 -1.98 -4.79 11.46
N ALA A 90 -2.35 -5.07 12.70
CA ALA A 90 -1.66 -4.49 13.83
C ALA A 90 -0.73 -5.50 14.48
N VAL A 91 0.55 -5.17 14.49
CA VAL A 91 1.61 -5.99 15.05
C VAL A 91 1.72 -5.70 16.54
N LYS A 92 1.48 -6.73 17.36
CA LYS A 92 1.60 -6.63 18.81
C LYS A 92 3.04 -6.26 19.23
N PRO A 93 3.22 -5.64 20.41
CA PRO A 93 4.54 -5.43 21.00
C PRO A 93 5.34 -6.73 21.09
N SER A 94 6.66 -6.65 20.92
CA SER A 94 7.61 -7.75 21.15
C SER A 94 7.21 -9.08 20.47
N THR A 95 6.54 -9.01 19.31
CA THR A 95 5.95 -10.15 18.63
C THR A 95 6.42 -10.24 17.18
N ARG A 96 6.62 -11.46 16.70
CA ARG A 96 6.83 -11.76 15.28
C ARG A 96 5.49 -11.99 14.61
N GLN A 97 5.13 -11.13 13.66
CA GLN A 97 3.97 -11.31 12.80
C GLN A 97 4.41 -11.93 11.48
N ALA A 98 3.86 -13.09 11.14
CA ALA A 98 4.02 -13.70 9.83
C ALA A 98 2.77 -13.44 8.98
N ILE A 99 2.96 -12.96 7.75
CA ILE A 99 1.93 -12.87 6.72
C ILE A 99 2.19 -13.98 5.72
N VAL A 100 1.26 -14.93 5.63
CA VAL A 100 1.37 -16.07 4.72
C VAL A 100 0.53 -15.82 3.48
N ILE A 101 1.20 -15.68 2.33
CA ILE A 101 0.57 -15.55 1.03
C ILE A 101 0.46 -16.96 0.44
N GLN A 102 -0.68 -17.62 0.68
CA GLN A 102 -0.91 -19.02 0.33
C GLN A 102 -1.65 -19.22 -1.01
N LYS A 103 -2.17 -18.16 -1.64
CA LYS A 103 -2.92 -18.23 -2.91
C LYS A 103 -2.10 -18.65 -4.14
N LEU A 104 -0.88 -19.14 -3.96
CA LEU A 104 0.02 -19.65 -5.00
C LEU A 104 -0.40 -21.04 -5.54
N HIS A 105 -1.58 -21.52 -5.16
CA HIS A 105 -2.17 -22.77 -5.65
C HIS A 105 -2.68 -22.71 -7.11
N ALA A 106 -2.60 -21.55 -7.78
CA ALA A 106 -3.14 -21.36 -9.14
C ALA A 106 -2.28 -21.95 -10.27
N PHE A 107 -1.45 -22.95 -9.97
CA PHE A 107 -0.85 -23.83 -10.96
C PHE A 107 -1.78 -24.97 -11.41
N ARG A 108 -2.97 -25.05 -10.80
CA ARG A 108 -3.96 -26.08 -11.08
C ARG A 108 -5.01 -25.51 -12.04
N ASN A 109 -5.06 -26.11 -13.24
CA ASN A 109 -6.12 -26.01 -14.26
C ASN A 109 -5.89 -25.08 -15.44
N VAL A 110 -4.68 -25.07 -16.00
CA VAL A 110 -4.55 -24.92 -17.46
C VAL A 110 -3.56 -25.95 -17.97
N MET A 111 -3.96 -26.69 -18.99
CA MET A 111 -3.16 -27.62 -19.79
C MET A 111 -2.11 -26.84 -20.61
N LEU A 112 -1.21 -26.12 -19.94
CA LEU A 112 -0.15 -25.32 -20.55
C LEU A 112 1.13 -25.42 -19.71
N PRO A 113 2.32 -25.34 -20.35
CA PRO A 113 3.60 -25.55 -19.67
C PRO A 113 3.78 -24.53 -18.56
N LEU A 114 4.44 -24.97 -17.50
CA LEU A 114 4.83 -24.24 -16.29
C LEU A 114 4.91 -22.71 -16.47
N GLN A 115 3.78 -22.00 -16.39
CA GLN A 115 3.78 -20.54 -16.50
C GLN A 115 4.36 -19.95 -15.22
N LYS A 116 5.54 -19.35 -15.34
CA LYS A 116 6.21 -18.66 -14.24
C LYS A 116 5.36 -17.44 -13.86
N CYS A 117 4.87 -17.39 -12.63
CA CYS A 117 4.15 -16.23 -12.12
C CYS A 117 5.11 -15.31 -11.38
N LEU A 118 4.89 -14.00 -11.44
CA LEU A 118 5.64 -13.01 -10.66
C LEU A 118 4.72 -12.51 -9.54
N LEU A 119 5.02 -12.86 -8.29
CA LEU A 119 4.42 -12.18 -7.15
C LEU A 119 5.15 -10.85 -6.95
N VAL A 120 4.39 -9.78 -6.83
CA VAL A 120 4.88 -8.46 -6.43
C VAL A 120 4.11 -8.08 -5.16
N TRP A 121 4.82 -7.61 -4.15
CA TRP A 121 4.21 -7.10 -2.94
C TRP A 121 4.84 -5.78 -2.53
N GLU A 122 4.06 -5.02 -1.79
CA GLU A 122 4.57 -3.87 -1.06
C GLU A 122 4.00 -3.84 0.35
N LEU A 123 4.80 -3.31 1.26
CA LEU A 123 4.44 -3.17 2.65
C LEU A 123 5.05 -1.93 3.27
N ARG A 124 4.38 -1.44 4.31
CA ARG A 124 4.79 -0.30 5.11
C ARG A 124 4.47 -0.56 6.56
N VAL A 125 5.43 -0.26 7.42
CA VAL A 125 5.23 -0.32 8.87
C VAL A 125 5.20 1.11 9.39
N LEU A 126 4.14 1.46 10.12
CA LEU A 126 4.00 2.75 10.77
C LEU A 126 4.68 2.73 12.12
N GLY A 127 5.66 3.62 12.28
CA GLY A 127 6.62 3.60 13.36
C GLY A 127 7.71 2.56 13.08
N TRP A 128 8.89 3.03 12.69
CA TRP A 128 10.14 2.30 12.39
C TRP A 128 10.60 1.32 13.48
N GLU A 129 11.80 0.74 13.40
CA GLU A 129 12.34 -0.18 14.42
C GLU A 129 11.67 -1.57 14.44
N VAL A 130 11.35 -2.08 13.27
CA VAL A 130 10.96 -3.49 13.11
C VAL A 130 12.00 -4.23 12.29
N THR A 131 12.13 -5.53 12.51
CA THR A 131 12.89 -6.39 11.60
C THR A 131 11.93 -6.97 10.57
N TYR A 132 12.31 -6.91 9.30
CA TYR A 132 11.52 -7.45 8.21
C TYR A 132 12.36 -8.43 7.38
N GLY A 133 11.74 -9.53 6.96
CA GLY A 133 12.28 -10.49 6.01
C GLY A 133 11.19 -11.15 5.17
N ALA A 134 11.59 -11.76 4.06
CA ALA A 134 10.69 -12.49 3.18
C ALA A 134 11.32 -13.82 2.74
N GLU A 135 10.53 -14.89 2.82
CA GLU A 135 10.95 -16.24 2.50
C GLU A 135 9.91 -16.92 1.63
N PHE A 136 10.37 -17.75 0.69
CA PHE A 136 9.52 -18.65 -0.07
C PHE A 136 9.73 -20.07 0.44
N VAL A 137 8.65 -20.70 0.85
CA VAL A 137 8.64 -22.08 1.33
C VAL A 137 7.93 -22.92 0.26
N PRO A 138 8.67 -23.77 -0.48
CA PRO A 138 8.08 -24.71 -1.43
C PRO A 138 7.10 -25.65 -0.73
N ARG A 139 6.13 -26.18 -1.49
CA ARG A 139 5.21 -27.21 -0.99
C ARG A 139 5.82 -28.61 -1.05
N SER A 140 6.79 -28.83 -1.93
CA SER A 140 7.53 -30.09 -2.04
C SER A 140 8.30 -30.37 -0.75
N GLU A 141 8.30 -31.64 -0.32
CA GLU A 141 9.03 -32.08 0.89
C GLU A 141 10.56 -31.97 0.71
N ASP A 142 11.04 -32.10 -0.54
CA ASP A 142 12.45 -31.93 -0.91
C ASP A 142 12.84 -30.47 -1.22
N GLY A 143 11.90 -29.52 -1.10
CA GLY A 143 12.10 -28.13 -1.46
C GLY A 143 12.77 -27.32 -0.34
N TYR A 144 13.86 -26.63 -0.66
CA TYR A 144 14.53 -25.73 0.27
C TYR A 144 13.82 -24.38 0.39
N THR A 145 13.79 -23.83 1.61
CA THR A 145 13.29 -22.47 1.82
C THR A 145 14.24 -21.47 1.17
N VAL A 146 13.70 -20.64 0.27
CA VAL A 146 14.45 -19.60 -0.44
C VAL A 146 14.31 -18.29 0.30
N ILE A 147 15.42 -17.71 0.75
CA ILE A 147 15.44 -16.37 1.35
C ILE A 147 15.28 -15.35 0.22
N VAL A 148 14.11 -14.73 0.13
CA VAL A 148 13.79 -13.75 -0.91
C VAL A 148 14.29 -12.36 -0.52
N GLN A 149 14.09 -11.98 0.74
CA GLN A 149 14.70 -10.80 1.34
C GLN A 149 15.26 -11.17 2.70
N LYS A 150 16.58 -11.00 2.84
CA LYS A 150 17.29 -11.22 4.09
C LYS A 150 16.69 -10.34 5.18
N GLU A 151 16.48 -10.92 6.36
CA GLU A 151 16.01 -10.18 7.52
C GLU A 151 16.91 -8.98 7.80
N ARG A 152 16.30 -7.79 7.87
CA ARG A 152 16.98 -6.54 8.20
C ARG A 152 16.12 -5.66 9.09
N LYS A 153 16.76 -4.86 9.94
CA LYS A 153 16.09 -3.86 10.76
C LYS A 153 15.74 -2.65 9.89
N LEU A 154 14.49 -2.21 9.96
CA LEU A 154 13.99 -1.02 9.28
C LEU A 154 14.21 0.21 10.15
N VAL A 155 14.86 1.22 9.58
CA VAL A 155 15.21 2.48 10.23
C VAL A 155 14.59 3.66 9.48
N ALA A 156 14.46 4.81 10.13
CA ALA A 156 13.82 5.99 9.52
C ALA A 156 14.52 6.55 8.26
N ALA A 157 15.77 6.16 8.03
CA ALA A 157 16.51 6.49 6.82
C ALA A 157 16.15 5.59 5.62
N ASP A 158 15.48 4.46 5.86
CA ASP A 158 15.04 3.55 4.79
C ASP A 158 13.85 4.13 4.03
N GLU A 159 13.58 3.56 2.86
CA GLU A 159 12.34 3.88 2.14
C GLU A 159 11.11 3.49 2.98
N PRO A 160 10.10 4.38 3.07
CA PRO A 160 8.92 4.15 3.90
C PRO A 160 8.02 3.03 3.39
N VAL A 161 8.15 2.65 2.12
CA VAL A 161 7.41 1.54 1.51
C VAL A 161 8.42 0.57 0.94
N LEU A 162 8.41 -0.64 1.46
CA LEU A 162 9.24 -1.73 0.97
C LEU A 162 8.50 -2.45 -0.15
N LYS A 163 9.18 -2.60 -1.29
CA LYS A 163 8.72 -3.41 -2.40
C LYS A 163 9.54 -4.69 -2.49
N GLY A 164 8.90 -5.76 -2.93
CA GLY A 164 9.57 -7.02 -3.24
C GLY A 164 8.86 -7.73 -4.37
N SER A 165 9.60 -8.57 -5.08
CA SER A 165 9.05 -9.44 -6.10
C SER A 165 9.75 -10.79 -6.10
N PHE A 166 9.02 -11.82 -6.52
CA PHE A 166 9.52 -13.19 -6.56
C PHE A 166 8.90 -13.95 -7.72
N LYS A 167 9.75 -14.59 -8.53
CA LYS A 167 9.33 -15.46 -9.63
C LYS A 167 9.03 -16.83 -9.05
N ILE A 168 7.78 -17.24 -9.13
CA ILE A 168 7.29 -18.53 -8.66
C ILE A 168 7.38 -19.53 -9.80
N GLY A 169 8.31 -20.47 -9.66
CA GLY A 169 8.44 -21.62 -10.56
C GLY A 169 7.74 -22.88 -10.04
N GLU A 170 7.35 -22.91 -8.77
CA GLU A 170 6.77 -24.10 -8.13
C GLU A 170 5.69 -23.73 -7.12
N ALA A 171 4.83 -24.69 -6.77
CA ALA A 171 3.80 -24.48 -5.76
C ALA A 171 4.44 -24.30 -4.38
N GLY A 172 4.02 -23.27 -3.65
CA GLY A 172 4.55 -22.97 -2.32
C GLY A 172 3.78 -21.83 -1.65
N LYS A 173 4.41 -21.22 -0.65
CA LYS A 173 3.88 -20.05 0.05
C LYS A 173 4.98 -19.01 0.22
N ILE A 174 4.63 -17.73 0.10
CA ILE A 174 5.52 -16.65 0.54
C ILE A 174 5.15 -16.25 1.97
N VAL A 175 6.16 -16.16 2.82
CA VAL A 175 6.05 -15.76 4.21
C VAL A 175 6.78 -14.44 4.38
N LEU A 176 6.04 -13.37 4.65
CA LEU A 176 6.60 -12.08 5.02
C LEU A 176 6.61 -11.98 6.54
N THR A 177 7.78 -11.84 7.14
CA THR A 177 7.95 -11.80 8.59
C THR A 177 8.27 -10.38 9.02
N VAL A 178 7.49 -9.85 9.96
CA VAL A 178 7.71 -8.55 10.60
C VAL A 178 7.82 -8.75 12.09
N HIS A 179 8.99 -8.52 12.65
CA HIS A 179 9.25 -8.59 14.08
C HIS A 179 9.22 -7.19 14.68
N ASN A 180 8.22 -6.95 15.53
CA ASN A 180 8.15 -5.72 16.31
C ASN A 180 8.98 -5.86 17.58
N THR A 181 10.18 -5.28 17.57
CA THR A 181 11.05 -5.24 18.77
C THR A 181 10.62 -4.19 19.79
N ALA A 182 9.76 -3.24 19.39
CA ALA A 182 9.31 -2.19 20.28
C ALA A 182 8.20 -2.67 21.22
N SER A 183 8.08 -1.98 22.35
CA SER A 183 7.03 -2.20 23.36
C SER A 183 5.67 -1.61 22.98
N LYS A 184 5.59 -0.86 21.87
CA LYS A 184 4.37 -0.26 21.35
C LYS A 184 3.81 -1.08 20.19
N ARG A 185 2.48 -1.18 20.11
CA ARG A 185 1.79 -1.80 18.97
C ARG A 185 2.03 -0.97 17.71
N LYS A 186 2.36 -1.62 16.61
CA LYS A 186 2.60 -0.97 15.30
C LYS A 186 1.51 -1.34 14.31
N LYS A 187 1.29 -0.49 13.31
CA LYS A 187 0.38 -0.79 12.21
C LYS A 187 1.21 -1.15 10.98
N LEU A 188 0.88 -2.26 10.35
CA LEU A 188 1.47 -2.78 9.13
C LEU A 188 0.41 -2.69 8.03
N LEU A 189 0.76 -2.02 6.94
CA LEU A 189 -0.01 -1.93 5.72
C LEU A 189 0.68 -2.80 4.67
N TYR A 190 -0.05 -3.65 3.97
CA TYR A 190 0.52 -4.41 2.86
C TYR A 190 -0.50 -4.68 1.77
N ARG A 191 -0.01 -4.87 0.55
CA ARG A 191 -0.78 -5.41 -0.57
C ARG A 191 0.13 -6.23 -1.47
N TYR A 192 -0.47 -7.16 -2.19
CA TYR A 192 0.27 -8.01 -3.13
C TYR A 192 -0.58 -8.30 -4.37
N LYS A 193 0.11 -8.59 -5.46
CA LYS A 193 -0.47 -9.00 -6.74
C LYS A 193 0.34 -10.14 -7.32
N ILE A 194 -0.34 -11.01 -8.04
CA ILE A 194 0.28 -12.05 -8.85
C ILE A 194 0.11 -11.62 -10.30
N LYS A 195 1.23 -11.38 -10.98
CA LYS A 195 1.30 -11.09 -12.42
C LYS A 195 1.68 -12.39 -13.15
N ASN A 196 1.05 -12.68 -14.28
CA ASN A 196 1.49 -13.77 -15.14
C ASN A 196 2.58 -13.26 -16.08
N SER A 197 3.65 -14.03 -16.32
CA SER A 197 4.73 -13.62 -17.24
C SER A 197 4.35 -13.72 -18.73
N ALA A 198 3.06 -13.56 -19.06
CA ALA A 198 2.53 -13.77 -20.42
C ALA A 198 2.36 -12.47 -21.23
N GLU A 199 2.95 -11.35 -20.78
CA GLU A 199 2.99 -10.09 -21.54
C GLU A 199 4.43 -9.72 -21.89
N SER A 200 4.92 -10.32 -22.97
CA SER A 200 5.93 -9.73 -23.84
C SER A 200 5.72 -10.33 -25.23
N THR A 201 4.79 -9.75 -25.98
CA THR A 201 4.76 -9.87 -27.45
C THR A 201 5.45 -8.65 -28.01
#